data_AF-A0A356SCZ0-F1
#
_entry.id   AF-A0A356SCZ0-F1
#
_cell.length_a   1.000
_cell.length_b   1.000
_cell.length_c   1.000
_cell.angle_alpha   90.00
_cell.angle_beta   90.00
_cell.angle_gamma   90.00
#
_symmetry.space_group_name_H-M   'P 1'
#
loop_
_entity.id
_entity.type
_entity.pdbx_description
1 polymer ?
#
loop_
_entity_poly.entity_id
_entity_poly.type
_entity_poly.pdbx_seq_one_letter_code
_entity_poly.pdbx_strand_id
1 'polypeptide(L)' 'MTYSVKEIFYTLQGEGAQAGRPAVFCRFTGCNLWSGLERDRQTA' A
#
# COMPACT_ATOMS: atom_id res chain seq x y z
N MET A 1 19.84 -8.14 3.21
CA MET A 1 18.74 -7.39 2.56
C MET A 1 17.60 -7.32 3.55
N THR A 2 16.97 -6.15 3.70
CA THR A 2 15.90 -5.92 4.69
C THR A 2 14.76 -5.16 4.00
N TYR A 3 13.51 -5.55 4.30
CA TYR A 3 12.31 -4.92 3.75
C TYR A 3 11.52 -4.25 4.88
N SER A 4 11.00 -3.05 4.62
CA SER A 4 10.11 -2.34 5.55
C SER A 4 8.66 -2.49 5.10
N VAL A 5 7.89 -3.31 5.81
CA VAL A 5 6.50 -3.65 5.48
C VAL A 5 5.56 -3.06 6.52
N LYS A 6 4.49 -2.41 6.08
CA LYS A 6 3.46 -1.80 6.93
C LYS A 6 2.46 -2.84 7.41
N GLU A 7 1.98 -3.68 6.49
CA GLU A 7 0.98 -4.71 6.76
C GLU A 7 0.99 -5.80 5.69
N ILE A 8 0.60 -7.01 6.08
CA ILE A 8 0.36 -8.14 5.18
C ILE A 8 -0.97 -8.78 5.55
N PHE A 9 -1.85 -8.99 4.58
CA PHE A 9 -3.15 -9.62 4.82
C PHE A 9 -3.68 -10.33 3.56
N TYR A 10 -4.55 -11.32 3.78
CA TYR A 10 -5.21 -12.06 2.70
C TYR A 10 -6.63 -11.53 2.51
N THR A 11 -7.00 -11.24 1.26
CA THR A 11 -8.33 -10.72 0.88
C THR A 11 -8.61 -10.98 -0.60
N LEU A 12 -9.71 -10.44 -1.14
CA LEU A 12 -9.95 -10.32 -2.58
C LEU A 12 -9.42 -8.96 -3.07
N GLN A 13 -8.79 -8.93 -4.24
CA GLN A 13 -8.40 -7.68 -4.91
C GLN A 13 -9.66 -6.84 -5.20
N GLY A 14 -9.67 -5.57 -4.80
CA GLY A 14 -10.81 -4.66 -4.94
C GLY A 14 -10.85 -3.91 -6.27
N GLU A 15 -9.75 -3.87 -7.02
CA GLU A 15 -9.57 -2.98 -8.15
C GLU A 15 -8.99 -3.64 -9.41
N GLY A 16 -9.19 -2.96 -10.55
CA GLY A 16 -8.61 -3.32 -11.84
C GLY A 16 -9.15 -4.61 -12.45
N ALA A 17 -8.45 -5.13 -13.47
CA ALA A 17 -8.84 -6.34 -14.20
C ALA A 17 -8.78 -7.64 -13.36
N GLN A 18 -8.28 -7.57 -12.12
CA GLN A 18 -8.20 -8.69 -11.19
C GLN A 18 -9.17 -8.54 -10.00
N ALA A 19 -10.11 -7.59 -10.05
CA ALA A 19 -11.10 -7.41 -9.01
C ALA A 19 -11.86 -8.73 -8.71
N GLY A 20 -12.02 -9.06 -7.43
CA GLY A 20 -12.63 -10.30 -6.95
C GLY A 20 -11.68 -11.50 -6.83
N ARG A 21 -10.44 -11.42 -7.34
CA ARG A 21 -9.46 -12.52 -7.24
C ARG A 21 -8.83 -12.56 -5.83
N PRO A 22 -8.73 -13.73 -5.18
CA PRO A 22 -8.01 -13.84 -3.92
C PRO A 22 -6.52 -13.54 -4.06
N ALA A 23 -5.98 -12.75 -3.13
CA ALA A 23 -4.60 -12.29 -3.13
C ALA A 23 -4.07 -12.02 -1.71
N VAL A 24 -2.76 -12.20 -1.53
CA VAL A 24 -2.03 -11.69 -0.37
C VAL A 24 -1.54 -10.29 -0.72
N PHE A 25 -2.00 -9.29 0.04
CA PHE A 25 -1.48 -7.94 -0.04
C PHE A 25 -0.25 -7.82 0.84
N CYS A 26 0.85 -7.34 0.27
CA CYS A 26 2.05 -6.93 1.00
C CYS A 26 2.27 -5.43 0.79
N ARG A 27 1.91 -4.61 1.78
CA ARG A 27 2.02 -3.16 1.70
C ARG A 27 3.36 -2.71 2.27
N PHE A 28 4.25 -2.19 1.44
CA PHE A 28 5.50 -1.59 1.88
C PHE A 28 5.29 -0.24 2.58
N THR A 29 6.22 0.13 3.46
CA THR A 29 6.21 1.41 4.17
C THR A 29 6.90 2.50 3.35
N GLY A 30 6.27 3.68 3.26
CA GLY A 30 6.83 4.87 2.60
C GLY A 30 6.41 5.05 1.15
N CYS A 31 6.46 6.31 0.66
CA CYS A 31 6.19 6.69 -0.72
C CYS A 31 7.10 7.88 -1.09
N ASN A 32 7.56 7.93 -2.34
CA ASN A 32 8.41 9.02 -2.84
C ASN A 32 7.62 10.27 -3.27
N LEU A 33 6.29 10.18 -3.36
CA LEU A 33 5.40 11.29 -3.75
C LEU A 33 4.68 11.92 -2.56
N TRP A 34 4.61 11.24 -1.40
CA TRP A 34 4.04 11.80 -0.19
C TRP A 34 4.64 11.13 1.05
N SER A 35 4.94 11.92 2.08
CA SER A 35 5.56 11.44 3.33
C SER A 35 4.65 10.52 4.15
N GLY A 36 3.34 10.53 3.89
CA GLY A 36 2.34 9.85 4.72
C GLY A 36 1.98 10.63 6.00
N LEU A 37 2.52 11.83 6.18
CA LEU A 37 2.20 12.73 7.29
C LEU A 37 1.15 13.74 6.84
N GLU A 38 0.10 13.94 7.65
CA GLU A 38 -1.02 14.81 7.29
C GLU A 38 -0.62 16.27 7.07
N ARG A 39 0.36 16.77 7.82
CA ARG A 39 0.89 18.13 7.67
C ARG A 39 1.49 18.42 6.29
N ASP A 40 1.95 17.40 5.57
CA ASP A 40 2.61 17.56 4.28
C ASP A 40 1.64 17.34 3.11
N ARG A 41 0.40 16.87 3.37
CA ARG A 41 -0.55 16.41 2.36
C ARG A 41 -0.91 17.47 1.31
N GLN A 42 -1.04 18.74 1.73
CA GLN A 42 -1.49 19.80 0.82
C GLN A 42 -0.42 20.22 -0.20
N THR A 43 0.85 19.95 0.07
CA THR A 43 1.98 20.37 -0.77
C THR A 43 2.74 19.18 -1.37
N ALA A 44 2.24 17.97 -1.16
CA ALA A 44 2.82 16.73 -1.65
C ALA A 44 2.46 16.50 -3.13
#